data_AF-A0AA39VBD8-F1
#
_entry.id   AF-A0AA39VBD8-F1
#
_cell.length_a   1.000
_cell.length_b   1.000
_cell.length_c   1.000
_cell.angle_alpha   90.00
_cell.angle_beta   90.00
_cell.angle_gamma   90.00
#
_symmetry.space_group_name_H-M   'P 1'
#
loop_
_entity.id
_entity.type
_entity.pdbx_description
1 polymer ?
#
loop_
_entity_poly.entity_id
_entity_poly.type
_entity_poly.pdbx_seq_one_letter_code
_entity_poly.pdbx_strand_id
1 'polypeptide(L)'
;MISSPEAAKFVLVTRDHMFKPTFPANKEKMLGKQAIFFHQGDDHTKLRKLVLRAFMPEAIKNIIPDIESLAKDSIQSWEED
;
A
#
# COMPACT_ATOMS: atom_id res chain seq x y z
N MET A 1 14.05 -3.29 14.92
CA MET A 1 13.28 -2.22 14.24
C MET A 1 14.11 -0.95 14.25
N ILE A 2 14.04 -0.14 13.20
CA ILE A 2 14.60 1.22 13.20
C ILE A 2 13.53 2.20 13.69
N SER A 3 13.92 3.24 14.42
CA SER A 3 12.98 4.16 15.05
C SER A 3 13.40 5.63 15.01
N SER A 4 14.48 5.97 14.29
CA SER A 4 14.90 7.37 14.07
C SER A 4 14.75 7.79 12.60
N PRO A 5 14.55 9.09 12.32
CA PRO A 5 14.51 9.61 10.95
C PRO A 5 15.78 9.31 10.15
N GLU A 6 16.95 9.37 10.79
CA GLU A 6 18.25 9.11 10.16
C GLU A 6 18.36 7.66 9.72
N ALA A 7 17.91 6.73 10.57
CA ALA A 7 17.90 5.31 10.26
C ALA A 7 16.90 5.00 9.12
N ALA A 8 15.73 5.63 9.10
CA ALA A 8 14.76 5.48 8.01
C ALA A 8 15.31 6.00 6.68
N LYS A 9 15.92 7.19 6.68
CA LYS A 9 16.58 7.76 5.49
C LYS A 9 17.71 6.87 5.00
N PHE A 10 18.50 6.28 5.91
CA PHE A 10 19.58 5.38 5.54
C PHE A 10 19.05 4.15 4.77
N VAL A 11 17.99 3.51 5.27
CA VAL A 11 17.41 2.30 4.66
C VAL A 11 16.64 2.61 3.37
N LEU A 12 15.88 3.70 3.32
CA LEU A 12 14.95 3.98 2.22
C LEU A 12 15.53 4.87 1.12
N VAL A 13 16.64 5.57 1.38
CA VAL A 13 17.19 6.57 0.45
C VAL A 13 18.70 6.44 0.28
N THR A 14 19.49 6.49 1.36
CA THR A 14 20.96 6.59 1.25
C THR A 14 21.61 5.28 0.82
N ARG A 15 21.09 4.14 1.29
CA ARG A 15 21.60 2.79 1.03
C ARG A 15 20.49 1.85 0.59
N ASP A 16 19.46 2.36 -0.07
CA ASP A 16 18.28 1.62 -0.52
C ASP A 16 18.62 0.34 -1.30
N HIS A 17 19.61 0.41 -2.21
CA HIS A 17 20.10 -0.73 -2.99
C HIS A 17 20.65 -1.90 -2.15
N MET A 18 21.03 -1.65 -0.88
CA MET A 18 21.49 -2.69 0.06
C MET A 18 20.33 -3.42 0.74
N PHE A 19 19.10 -2.90 0.62
CA PHE A 19 17.92 -3.46 1.27
C PHE A 19 16.94 -4.00 0.23
N LYS A 20 16.52 -5.26 0.42
CA LYS A 20 15.43 -5.86 -0.35
C LYS A 20 14.26 -6.15 0.58
N PRO A 21 13.01 -5.84 0.19
CA PRO A 21 11.85 -6.24 0.96
C PRO A 21 11.82 -7.76 1.14
N THR A 22 11.77 -8.21 2.39
CA THR A 22 11.57 -9.63 2.73
C THR A 22 10.29 -9.76 3.55
N PHE A 23 9.53 -10.82 3.28
CA PHE A 23 8.27 -11.06 3.96
C PHE A 23 8.23 -12.46 4.56
N PRO A 24 7.51 -12.67 5.67
CA PRO A 24 7.29 -14.01 6.20
C PRO A 24 6.63 -14.92 5.16
N ALA A 25 7.00 -16.20 5.13
CA ALA A 25 6.47 -17.18 4.18
C ALA A 25 4.93 -17.25 4.14
N ASN A 26 4.28 -17.09 5.31
CA ASN A 26 2.82 -17.09 5.40
C ASN A 26 2.18 -15.92 4.64
N LYS A 27 2.84 -14.77 4.57
CA LYS A 27 2.34 -13.61 3.80
C LYS A 27 2.37 -13.90 2.30
N GLU A 28 3.43 -14.52 1.82
CA GLU A 28 3.57 -14.92 0.41
C GLU A 28 2.54 -16.00 0.03
N LYS A 29 2.30 -16.97 0.92
CA LYS A 29 1.27 -17.98 0.73
C LYS A 29 -0.14 -17.38 0.64
N MET A 30 -0.45 -16.39 1.50
CA MET A 30 -1.78 -15.77 1.55
C MET A 30 -2.05 -14.84 0.36
N LEU A 31 -1.08 -14.00 -0.01
CA LEU A 31 -1.25 -13.00 -1.07
C LEU A 31 -0.95 -13.55 -2.47
N GLY A 32 -0.22 -14.66 -2.54
CA GLY A 32 0.26 -15.25 -3.79
C GLY A 32 1.54 -14.59 -4.31
N LYS A 33 2.40 -15.40 -4.94
CA LYS A 33 3.72 -14.98 -5.45
C LYS A 33 3.68 -13.86 -6.47
N GLN A 34 2.53 -13.64 -7.11
CA GLN A 34 2.33 -12.63 -8.14
C GLN A 34 1.91 -11.27 -7.59
N ALA A 35 1.67 -11.15 -6.28
CA ALA A 35 1.33 -9.87 -5.68
C ALA A 35 2.46 -8.85 -5.87
N ILE A 36 2.09 -7.58 -6.09
CA ILE A 36 3.02 -6.48 -6.39
C ILE A 36 4.22 -6.42 -5.43
N PHE A 37 4.03 -6.76 -4.15
CA PHE A 37 5.06 -6.73 -3.12
C PHE A 37 6.24 -7.70 -3.35
N PHE A 38 6.04 -8.78 -4.12
CA PHE A 38 7.05 -9.82 -4.34
C PHE A 38 7.86 -9.62 -5.64
N HIS A 39 7.46 -8.66 -6.47
CA HIS A 39 8.23 -8.26 -7.66
C HIS A 39 9.35 -7.30 -7.28
N GLN A 40 10.40 -7.24 -8.10
CA GLN A 40 11.55 -6.34 -7.92
C GLN A 40 11.92 -5.65 -9.23
N GLY A 41 12.69 -4.57 -9.16
CA GLY A 41 13.22 -3.88 -10.33
C GLY A 41 12.17 -3.44 -11.34
N ASP A 42 12.40 -3.77 -12.62
CA ASP A 42 11.55 -3.33 -13.73
C ASP A 42 10.15 -3.94 -13.69
N ASP A 43 10.02 -5.21 -13.29
CA ASP A 43 8.72 -5.89 -13.20
C ASP A 43 7.84 -5.23 -12.14
N HIS A 44 8.42 -4.93 -10.97
CA HIS A 44 7.74 -4.14 -9.95
C HIS A 44 7.37 -2.75 -10.46
N THR A 45 8.27 -2.07 -11.18
CA THR A 45 8.04 -0.72 -11.69
C THR A 45 6.86 -0.68 -12.68
N LYS A 46 6.76 -1.68 -13.57
CA LYS A 46 5.63 -1.80 -14.51
C LYS A 46 4.31 -2.02 -13.76
N LEU A 47 4.27 -2.97 -12.83
CA LEU A 47 3.07 -3.25 -12.03
C LEU A 47 2.65 -2.05 -11.17
N ARG A 48 3.62 -1.37 -10.54
CA ARG A 48 3.37 -0.16 -9.74
C ARG A 48 2.71 0.93 -10.58
N LYS A 49 3.17 1.17 -11.80
CA LYS A 49 2.56 2.17 -12.70
C LYS A 49 1.11 1.84 -13.05
N LEU A 50 0.78 0.57 -13.21
CA LEU A 50 -0.60 0.12 -13.47
C LEU A 50 -1.49 0.39 -12.24
N VAL A 51 -1.04 -0.03 -11.05
CA VAL A 51 -1.77 0.16 -9.80
C VAL A 51 -1.97 1.64 -9.47
N LEU A 52 -0.93 2.47 -9.65
CA LEU A 52 -0.94 3.89 -9.30
C LEU A 52 -2.09 4.67 -9.96
N ARG A 53 -2.53 4.28 -11.16
CA ARG A 53 -3.63 4.94 -11.87
C ARG A 53 -4.93 4.96 -11.08
N ALA A 54 -5.22 3.90 -10.32
CA ALA A 54 -6.41 3.82 -9.46
C ALA A 54 -6.33 4.73 -8.22
N PHE A 55 -5.11 5.19 -7.88
CA PHE A 55 -4.83 6.01 -6.71
C PHE A 55 -4.36 7.43 -7.08
N MET A 56 -4.55 7.86 -8.33
CA MET A 56 -4.31 9.25 -8.72
C MET A 56 -5.40 10.16 -8.14
N PRO A 57 -5.11 11.45 -7.88
CA PRO A 57 -6.08 12.38 -7.31
C PRO A 57 -7.41 12.41 -8.04
N GLU A 58 -7.39 12.37 -9.37
CA GLU A 58 -8.59 12.37 -10.23
C GLU A 58 -9.43 11.12 -10.05
N ALA A 59 -8.80 9.95 -9.87
CA ALA A 59 -9.48 8.70 -9.61
C ALA A 59 -10.09 8.68 -8.20
N ILE A 60 -9.32 9.15 -7.20
CA ILE A 60 -9.75 9.20 -5.81
C ILE A 60 -10.89 10.21 -5.61
N LYS A 61 -10.83 11.38 -6.26
CA LYS A 61 -11.82 12.45 -6.12
C LYS A 61 -13.26 11.95 -6.32
N ASN A 62 -13.45 11.03 -7.27
CA ASN A 62 -14.76 10.52 -7.63
C ASN A 62 -15.33 9.51 -6.62
N ILE A 63 -14.48 8.83 -5.84
CA ILE A 63 -14.92 7.83 -4.84
C ILE A 63 -15.12 8.43 -3.43
N ILE A 64 -14.68 9.67 -3.20
CA ILE A 64 -14.82 10.33 -1.89
C ILE A 64 -16.29 10.40 -1.42
N PRO A 65 -17.27 10.80 -2.26
CA PRO A 65 -18.67 10.87 -1.81
C PRO A 65 -19.22 9.51 -1.39
N ASP A 66 -18.85 8.44 -2.09
CA ASP A 66 -19.29 7.08 -1.79
C ASP A 66 -18.70 6.59 -0.46
N ILE A 67 -17.41 6.86 -0.21
CA ILE A 67 -16.74 6.56 1.07
C ILE A 67 -17.43 7.33 2.22
N GLU A 68 -17.74 8.61 2.00
CA GLU A 68 -18.42 9.43 3.01
C GLU A 68 -19.81 8.89 3.35
N SER A 69 -20.60 8.52 2.32
CA SER A 69 -21.93 7.92 2.52
C SER A 69 -21.82 6.64 3.34
N LEU A 70 -20.96 5.70 2.91
CA LEU A 70 -20.77 4.42 3.61
C LEU A 70 -20.32 4.60 5.07
N ALA A 71 -19.46 5.58 5.33
CA ALA A 71 -19.00 5.89 6.68
C ALA A 71 -20.15 6.41 7.56
N LYS A 72 -21.00 7.31 7.04
CA LYS A 72 -22.18 7.81 7.76
C LYS A 72 -23.18 6.71 8.04
N ASP A 73 -23.50 5.90 7.02
CA ASP A 73 -24.44 4.78 7.15
C ASP A 73 -23.94 3.76 8.18
N SER A 74 -22.63 3.48 8.18
CA SER A 74 -22.02 2.58 9.17
C SER A 74 -22.15 3.11 10.60
N ILE A 75 -21.95 4.41 10.81
CA ILE A 75 -22.10 5.03 12.14
C ILE A 75 -23.57 5.00 12.57
N GLN A 76 -24.49 5.37 11.68
CA GLN A 76 -25.92 5.34 11.98
C GLN A 76 -26.39 3.94 12.35
N SER A 77 -25.90 2.90 11.67
CA SER A 77 -26.26 1.51 11.98
C SER A 77 -25.87 1.07 13.41
N TRP A 78 -24.94 1.77 14.07
CA TRP A 78 -24.57 1.47 15.46
C TRP A 78 -25.44 2.20 16.48
N GLU A 79 -26.19 3.22 16.07
CA GLU A 79 -27.13 3.95 16.92
C GLU A 79 -28.54 3.35 16.89
N GLU A 80 -28.81 2.45 15.93
CA GLU A 80 -30.09 1.76 15.77
C GLU A 80 -30.23 0.47 16.62
N ASP A 81 -29.24 0.19 17.49
CA ASP A 81 -29.26 -0.82 18.58
C ASP A 81 -29.43 -0.16 19.97
#